data_AF-A0AAV6U4D9-F1
#
_entry.id   AF-A0AAV6U4D9-F1
#
_cell.length_a   1.000
_cell.length_b   1.000
_cell.length_c   1.000
_cell.angle_alpha   90.00
_cell.angle_beta   90.00
_cell.angle_gamma   90.00
#
_symmetry.space_group_name_H-M   'P 1'
#
loop_
_entity.id
_entity.type
_entity.pdbx_description
1 polymer ?
#
loop_
_entity_poly.entity_id
_entity_poly.type
_entity_poly.pdbx_seq_one_letter_code
_entity_poly.pdbx_strand_id
1 'polypeptide(L)'
;MTSRYCKQLDVPARLRYNEKLYCKGLQLPDPLDIELREHIFSDDTRNWPELEFGDIYMYLVETVCWYTKDQFRSYKLSEGYNVFSSGKVKKIWTYCVLQKTCTMIVAQVEAGQTLKKYYEPWAVLDGTGKILSCHCTCMAG
;
A
#
# COMPACT_ATOMS: atom_id res chain seq x y z
N MET A 1 -13.16 4.32 -12.33
CA MET A 1 -13.79 5.31 -11.43
C MET A 1 -12.70 5.84 -10.51
N THR A 2 -12.86 7.06 -9.97
CA THR A 2 -11.82 7.75 -9.19
C THR A 2 -12.37 8.04 -7.80
N SER A 3 -11.62 7.65 -6.77
CA SER A 3 -12.01 7.78 -5.36
C SER A 3 -12.23 9.24 -4.95
N ARG A 4 -13.01 9.42 -3.87
CA ARG A 4 -13.16 10.75 -3.23
C ARG A 4 -11.81 11.30 -2.79
N TYR A 5 -10.91 10.45 -2.31
CA TYR A 5 -9.55 10.83 -1.91
C TYR A 5 -8.77 11.46 -3.07
N CYS A 6 -8.70 10.77 -4.22
CA CYS A 6 -7.98 11.27 -5.39
C CYS A 6 -8.55 12.60 -5.92
N LYS A 7 -9.87 12.80 -5.82
CA LYS A 7 -10.54 14.07 -6.18
C LYS A 7 -10.17 15.24 -5.27
N GLN A 8 -9.78 14.99 -4.01
CA GLN A 8 -9.40 16.02 -3.03
C GLN A 8 -7.93 16.43 -3.13
N LEU A 9 -7.10 15.65 -3.81
CA LEU A 9 -5.70 15.98 -4.04
C LEU A 9 -5.56 17.19 -4.96
N ASP A 10 -4.56 18.03 -4.68
CA ASP A 10 -4.13 19.05 -5.62
C ASP A 10 -3.61 18.44 -6.93
N VAL A 11 -3.47 19.26 -7.98
CA VAL A 11 -3.08 18.76 -9.30
C VAL A 11 -1.74 18.00 -9.25
N PRO A 12 -0.66 18.52 -8.64
CA PRO A 12 0.60 17.79 -8.56
C PRO A 12 0.53 16.46 -7.79
N ALA A 13 -0.15 16.42 -6.65
CA ALA A 13 -0.29 15.19 -5.86
C ALA A 13 -1.16 14.17 -6.59
N ARG A 14 -2.22 14.61 -7.28
CA ARG A 14 -3.07 13.74 -8.09
C ARG A 14 -2.31 13.10 -9.25
N LEU A 15 -1.43 13.84 -9.91
CA LEU A 15 -0.58 13.27 -10.97
C LEU A 15 0.33 12.17 -10.41
N ARG A 16 1.05 12.44 -9.31
CA ARG A 16 1.89 11.44 -8.64
C ARG A 16 1.08 10.25 -8.13
N TYR A 17 -0.14 10.46 -7.66
CA TYR A 17 -1.04 9.38 -7.24
C TYR A 17 -1.40 8.48 -8.41
N ASN A 18 -1.80 9.05 -9.53
CA ASN A 18 -2.18 8.29 -10.73
C ASN A 18 -1.01 7.53 -11.34
N GLU A 19 0.20 8.09 -11.33
CA GLU A 19 1.42 7.39 -11.79
C GLU A 19 1.68 6.09 -11.02
N LYS A 20 1.37 6.08 -9.71
CA LYS A 20 1.53 4.90 -8.86
C LYS A 20 0.50 3.80 -9.17
N LEU A 21 -0.61 4.12 -9.84
CA LEU A 21 -1.67 3.18 -10.24
C LEU A 21 -1.39 2.52 -11.59
N TYR A 22 -0.12 2.29 -11.92
CA TYR A 22 0.30 1.56 -13.10
C TYR A 22 1.24 0.42 -12.73
N CYS A 23 1.05 -0.74 -13.36
CA CYS A 23 1.95 -1.88 -13.26
C CYS A 23 2.13 -2.49 -14.65
N LYS A 24 3.38 -2.56 -15.13
CA LYS A 24 3.73 -3.15 -16.45
C LYS A 24 2.88 -2.61 -17.61
N GLY A 25 2.60 -1.30 -17.62
CA GLY A 25 1.79 -0.65 -18.65
C GLY A 25 0.28 -0.84 -18.51
N LEU A 26 -0.18 -1.59 -17.51
CA LEU A 26 -1.59 -1.75 -17.16
C LEU A 26 -1.99 -0.73 -16.12
N GLN A 27 -3.10 -0.01 -16.38
CA GLN A 27 -3.72 0.86 -15.39
C GLN A 27 -4.48 0.02 -14.36
N LEU A 28 -4.15 0.21 -13.09
CA LEU A 28 -4.81 -0.43 -11.97
C LEU A 28 -6.04 0.38 -11.54
N PRO A 29 -7.06 -0.28 -10.95
CA PRO A 29 -8.18 0.42 -10.37
C PRO A 29 -7.74 1.23 -9.14
N ASP A 30 -8.48 2.28 -8.81
CA ASP A 30 -8.22 3.10 -7.62
C ASP A 30 -8.61 2.30 -6.35
N PRO A 31 -7.66 1.93 -5.47
CA PRO A 31 -7.94 1.11 -4.29
C PRO A 31 -8.73 1.83 -3.20
N LEU A 32 -8.85 3.16 -3.28
CA LEU A 32 -9.59 3.98 -2.31
C LEU A 32 -11.02 4.25 -2.77
N ASP A 33 -11.43 3.70 -3.92
CA ASP A 33 -12.81 3.68 -4.36
C ASP A 33 -13.54 2.53 -3.66
N ILE A 34 -14.38 2.85 -2.67
CA ILE A 34 -15.01 1.87 -1.77
C ILE A 34 -15.92 0.93 -2.54
N GLU A 35 -16.75 1.46 -3.44
CA GLU A 35 -17.69 0.65 -4.23
C GLU A 35 -16.92 -0.36 -5.08
N LEU A 36 -15.89 0.12 -5.78
CA LEU A 36 -15.05 -0.76 -6.58
C LEU A 36 -14.32 -1.79 -5.71
N ARG A 37 -13.78 -1.38 -4.56
CA ARG A 37 -13.03 -2.26 -3.65
C ARG A 37 -13.88 -3.44 -3.17
N GLU A 38 -15.14 -3.18 -2.80
CA GLU A 38 -16.06 -4.21 -2.32
C GLU A 38 -16.41 -5.26 -3.39
N HIS A 39 -16.31 -4.92 -4.68
CA HIS A 39 -16.69 -5.82 -5.77
C HIS A 39 -15.52 -6.62 -6.35
N ILE A 40 -14.31 -6.06 -6.39
CA ILE A 40 -13.19 -6.67 -7.12
C ILE A 40 -12.00 -7.08 -6.24
N PHE A 41 -11.92 -6.60 -5.00
CA PHE A 41 -10.85 -6.98 -4.11
C PHE A 41 -11.28 -8.15 -3.22
N SER A 42 -10.31 -8.99 -2.90
CA SER A 42 -10.47 -10.15 -2.03
C SER A 42 -9.76 -9.93 -0.70
N ASP A 43 -10.38 -10.37 0.40
CA ASP A 43 -9.78 -10.44 1.73
C ASP A 43 -9.11 -11.81 2.03
N ASP A 44 -9.04 -12.69 1.03
CA ASP A 44 -8.43 -14.01 1.15
C ASP A 44 -6.90 -13.91 1.18
N THR A 45 -6.30 -14.46 2.23
CA THR A 45 -4.84 -14.46 2.43
C THR A 45 -4.08 -15.24 1.36
N ARG A 46 -4.73 -16.18 0.65
CA ARG A 46 -4.12 -16.91 -0.48
C ARG A 46 -3.80 -16.01 -1.68
N ASN A 47 -4.44 -14.85 -1.74
CA ASN A 47 -4.23 -13.84 -2.78
C ASN A 47 -3.11 -12.85 -2.44
N TRP A 48 -2.49 -12.98 -1.27
CA TRP A 48 -1.36 -12.14 -0.92
C TRP A 48 -0.19 -12.38 -1.88
N PRO A 49 0.59 -11.33 -2.19
CA PRO A 49 1.78 -11.47 -3.01
C PRO A 49 2.83 -12.29 -2.26
N GLU A 50 3.68 -12.98 -3.02
CA GLU A 50 4.91 -13.56 -2.50
C GLU A 50 5.87 -12.39 -2.26
N LEU A 51 5.88 -11.85 -1.03
CA LEU A 51 6.71 -10.72 -0.62
C LEU A 51 7.71 -11.20 0.42
N GLU A 52 9.00 -11.01 0.15
CA GLU A 52 10.05 -11.31 1.11
C GLU A 52 10.54 -10.05 1.83
N PHE A 53 11.21 -10.24 2.96
CA PHE A 53 11.83 -9.13 3.68
C PHE A 53 12.88 -8.39 2.83
N GLY A 54 13.56 -9.10 1.94
CA GLY A 54 14.53 -8.53 0.99
C GLY A 54 13.89 -7.53 0.04
N ASP A 55 12.67 -7.78 -0.43
CA ASP A 55 11.93 -6.85 -1.30
C ASP A 55 11.55 -5.56 -0.58
N ILE A 56 11.14 -5.68 0.69
CA ILE A 56 10.83 -4.53 1.54
C ILE A 56 12.09 -3.68 1.75
N TYR A 57 13.24 -4.31 2.05
CA TYR A 57 14.52 -3.62 2.16
C TYR A 57 14.89 -2.92 0.85
N MET A 58 14.85 -3.63 -0.27
CA MET A 58 15.23 -3.11 -1.58
C MET A 58 14.38 -1.89 -1.95
N TYR A 59 13.08 -1.92 -1.66
CA TYR A 59 12.23 -0.78 -1.93
C TYR A 59 12.52 0.39 -0.98
N LEU A 60 12.38 0.18 0.33
CA LEU A 60 12.42 1.26 1.32
C LEU A 60 13.80 1.90 1.51
N VAL A 61 14.88 1.14 1.30
CA VAL A 61 16.25 1.59 1.53
C VAL A 61 16.96 1.93 0.22
N GLU A 62 16.88 1.05 -0.79
CA GLU A 62 17.66 1.21 -2.02
C GLU A 62 16.90 1.95 -3.14
N THR A 63 15.57 1.85 -3.18
CA THR A 63 14.76 2.45 -4.27
C THR A 63 14.23 3.85 -3.91
N VAL A 64 13.49 3.97 -2.81
CA VAL A 64 12.88 5.25 -2.41
C VAL A 64 13.69 6.00 -1.37
N CYS A 65 14.72 5.37 -0.80
CA CYS A 65 15.65 5.96 0.17
C CYS A 65 14.94 6.62 1.38
N TRP A 66 13.81 6.06 1.83
CA TRP A 66 13.07 6.57 2.98
C TRP A 66 13.74 6.23 4.31
N TYR A 67 14.49 5.13 4.32
CA TYR A 67 15.26 4.70 5.47
C TYR A 67 16.72 4.47 5.09
N THR A 68 17.62 4.84 5.98
CA THR A 68 19.03 4.42 5.91
C THR A 68 19.16 2.94 6.30
N LYS A 69 20.27 2.30 5.92
CA LYS A 69 20.58 0.91 6.28
C LYS A 69 20.53 0.70 7.79
N ASP A 70 21.07 1.64 8.57
CA ASP A 70 21.10 1.56 10.04
C ASP A 70 19.71 1.74 10.67
N GLN A 71 18.89 2.66 10.14
CA GLN A 71 17.49 2.79 10.57
C GLN A 71 16.71 1.50 10.28
N PHE A 72 16.92 0.91 9.10
CA PHE A 72 16.21 -0.31 8.71
C PHE A 72 16.70 -1.55 9.46
N ARG A 73 17.95 -1.58 9.91
CA ARG A 73 18.45 -2.64 10.81
C ARG A 73 17.61 -2.77 12.08
N SER A 74 17.10 -1.64 12.56
CA SER A 74 16.23 -1.54 13.72
C SER A 74 14.73 -1.49 13.34
N TYR A 75 14.31 -2.09 12.21
CA TYR A 75 12.93 -1.99 11.72
C TYR A 75 11.86 -2.42 12.74
N LYS A 76 12.17 -3.30 13.69
CA LYS A 76 11.24 -3.70 14.78
C LYS A 76 10.91 -2.55 15.75
N LEU A 77 11.74 -1.52 15.79
CA LEU A 77 11.52 -0.28 16.52
C LEU A 77 10.86 0.81 15.65
N SER A 78 10.64 0.52 14.36
CA SER A 78 9.95 1.46 13.46
C SER A 78 8.48 1.59 13.83
N GLU A 79 7.91 2.76 13.49
CA GLU A 79 6.49 3.00 13.66
C GLU A 79 5.63 1.99 12.87
N GLY A 80 6.07 1.63 11.65
CA GLY A 80 5.38 0.64 10.82
C GLY A 80 5.27 -0.73 11.51
N TYR A 81 6.36 -1.21 12.13
CA TYR A 81 6.31 -2.46 12.88
C TYR A 81 5.44 -2.34 14.14
N ASN A 82 5.52 -1.21 14.85
CA ASN A 82 4.67 -0.98 16.03
C ASN A 82 3.17 -0.98 15.67
N VAL A 83 2.79 -0.36 14.54
CA VAL A 83 1.41 -0.38 14.02
C VAL A 83 0.93 -1.81 13.78
N PHE A 84 1.79 -2.65 13.20
CA PHE A 84 1.48 -4.06 13.00
C PHE A 84 1.39 -4.83 14.33
N SER A 85 2.40 -4.75 15.18
CA SER A 85 2.48 -5.52 16.44
C SER A 85 1.43 -5.10 17.47
N SER A 86 0.95 -3.85 17.41
CA SER A 86 -0.13 -3.34 18.28
C SER A 86 -1.54 -3.68 17.78
N GLY A 87 -1.68 -4.45 16.69
CA GLY A 87 -2.98 -4.88 16.17
C GLY A 87 -3.81 -3.73 15.57
N LYS A 88 -3.16 -2.65 15.09
CA LYS A 88 -3.84 -1.52 14.45
C LYS A 88 -4.21 -1.81 12.99
N VAL A 89 -3.59 -2.81 12.36
CA VAL A 89 -3.99 -3.31 11.04
C VAL A 89 -5.24 -4.17 11.22
N LYS A 90 -6.38 -3.73 10.69
CA LYS A 90 -7.68 -4.37 10.92
C LYS A 90 -8.14 -5.26 9.76
N LYS A 91 -7.95 -4.78 8.53
CA LYS A 91 -8.36 -5.47 7.31
C LYS A 91 -7.30 -5.32 6.25
N ILE A 92 -7.18 -6.34 5.42
CA ILE A 92 -6.30 -6.35 4.26
C ILE A 92 -7.12 -6.84 3.08
N TRP A 93 -7.05 -6.09 1.97
CA TRP A 93 -7.66 -6.45 0.71
C TRP A 93 -6.58 -6.57 -0.35
N THR A 94 -6.82 -7.45 -1.31
CA THR A 94 -5.91 -7.73 -2.41
C THR A 94 -6.64 -7.71 -3.73
N TYR A 95 -5.99 -7.17 -4.75
CA TYR A 95 -6.45 -7.22 -6.13
C TYR A 95 -5.32 -7.78 -6.99
N CYS A 96 -5.60 -8.91 -7.64
CA CYS A 96 -4.63 -9.61 -8.47
C CYS A 96 -5.00 -9.45 -9.95
N VAL A 97 -4.03 -9.06 -10.76
CA VAL A 97 -4.17 -8.96 -12.22
C VAL A 97 -3.50 -10.16 -12.87
N LEU A 98 -4.16 -10.74 -13.88
CA LEU A 98 -3.63 -11.73 -14.84
C LEU A 98 -2.62 -12.71 -14.20
N GLN A 99 -3.10 -13.72 -13.49
CA GLN A 99 -2.26 -14.77 -12.86
C GLN A 99 -1.16 -14.23 -11.94
N LYS A 100 -1.47 -13.24 -11.09
CA LYS A 100 -0.53 -12.60 -10.15
C LYS A 100 0.65 -11.88 -10.81
N THR A 101 0.51 -11.42 -12.05
CA THR A 101 1.57 -10.60 -12.71
C THR A 101 1.75 -9.23 -12.06
N CYS A 102 0.68 -8.72 -11.47
CA CYS A 102 0.63 -7.53 -10.61
C CYS A 102 -0.38 -7.78 -9.48
N THR A 103 0.00 -7.43 -8.25
CA THR A 103 -0.85 -7.55 -7.08
C THR A 103 -0.86 -6.22 -6.34
N MET A 104 -2.05 -5.71 -6.05
CA MET A 104 -2.24 -4.54 -5.20
C MET A 104 -2.73 -5.00 -3.83
N ILE A 105 -2.08 -4.53 -2.77
CA ILE A 105 -2.47 -4.77 -1.39
C ILE A 105 -2.92 -3.45 -0.76
N VAL A 106 -4.03 -3.48 -0.04
CA VAL A 106 -4.63 -2.32 0.63
C VAL A 106 -4.92 -2.73 2.06
N ALA A 107 -4.51 -1.94 3.03
CA ALA A 107 -4.79 -2.21 4.42
C ALA A 107 -5.70 -1.14 5.02
N GLN A 108 -6.50 -1.51 6.02
CA GLN A 108 -7.18 -0.58 6.90
C GLN A 108 -6.41 -0.51 8.22
N VAL A 109 -5.89 0.67 8.55
CA VAL A 109 -5.00 0.89 9.68
C VAL A 109 -5.57 1.94 10.62
N GLU A 110 -5.70 1.61 11.90
CA GLU A 110 -6.23 2.51 12.91
C GLU A 110 -5.26 3.66 13.23
N ALA A 111 -5.75 4.90 13.17
CA ALA A 111 -4.94 6.13 13.26
C ALA A 111 -4.56 6.57 14.70
N GLY A 112 -5.24 6.08 15.75
CA GLY A 112 -5.00 6.53 17.13
C GLY A 112 -6.09 6.14 18.14
N GLN A 113 -5.91 6.48 19.42
CA GLN A 113 -6.72 5.98 20.55
C GLN A 113 -8.06 6.69 20.79
N THR A 114 -8.26 7.92 20.28
CA THR A 114 -9.38 8.78 20.71
C THR A 114 -10.54 8.91 19.71
N LEU A 115 -10.30 8.74 18.41
CA LEU A 115 -11.33 8.80 17.36
C LEU A 115 -11.15 7.62 16.41
N LYS A 116 -12.25 6.95 16.04
CA LYS A 116 -12.27 5.88 15.02
C LYS A 116 -11.96 6.46 13.64
N LYS A 117 -10.69 6.75 13.40
CA LYS A 117 -10.16 7.15 12.10
C LYS A 117 -9.27 6.03 11.59
N TYR A 118 -9.42 5.71 10.31
CA TYR A 118 -8.60 4.74 9.62
C TYR A 118 -7.80 5.40 8.51
N TYR A 119 -6.54 5.00 8.38
CA TYR A 119 -5.74 5.21 7.20
C TYR A 119 -5.83 3.99 6.30
N GLU A 120 -5.65 4.22 5.01
CA GLU A 120 -5.79 3.21 3.97
C GLU A 120 -4.52 3.17 3.12
N PRO A 121 -3.39 2.71 3.68
CA PRO A 121 -2.18 2.54 2.89
C PRO A 121 -2.36 1.40 1.88
N TRP A 122 -1.72 1.55 0.73
CA TRP A 122 -1.69 0.54 -0.30
C TRP A 122 -0.32 0.47 -0.98
N ALA A 123 -0.02 -0.70 -1.54
CA ALA A 123 1.17 -0.95 -2.32
C ALA A 123 0.85 -1.80 -3.54
N VAL A 124 1.60 -1.58 -4.61
CA VAL A 124 1.55 -2.36 -5.85
C VAL A 124 2.84 -3.14 -5.95
N LEU A 125 2.70 -4.44 -6.17
CA LEU A 125 3.79 -5.38 -6.36
C LEU A 125 3.66 -6.04 -7.72
N ASP A 126 4.79 -6.39 -8.33
CA ASP A 126 4.76 -7.29 -9.48
C ASP A 126 4.71 -8.76 -9.03
N GLY A 127 4.61 -9.67 -10.01
CA GLY A 127 4.57 -11.11 -9.75
C GLY A 127 5.84 -11.73 -9.20
N THR A 128 6.92 -10.98 -8.97
CA THR A 128 8.11 -11.48 -8.28
C THR A 128 8.22 -10.96 -6.84
N GLY A 129 7.21 -10.24 -6.34
CA GLY A 129 7.25 -9.64 -5.01
C GLY A 129 7.87 -8.24 -4.96
N LYS A 130 8.37 -7.72 -6.09
CA LYS A 130 8.99 -6.40 -6.12
C LYS A 130 7.94 -5.33 -5.94
N ILE A 131 8.11 -4.50 -4.91
CA ILE A 131 7.27 -3.32 -4.69
C ILE A 131 7.60 -2.27 -5.76
N LEU A 132 6.58 -1.87 -6.53
CA LEU A 132 6.69 -0.87 -7.58
C LEU A 132 6.31 0.53 -7.08
N SER A 133 5.27 0.60 -6.27
CA SER A 133 4.76 1.84 -5.72
C SER A 133 4.01 1.60 -4.42
N CYS A 134 3.92 2.64 -3.59
CA CYS A 134 3.06 2.65 -2.42
C CYS A 134 2.58 4.05 -2.09
N HIS A 135 1.55 4.12 -1.27
CA HIS A 135 0.95 5.36 -0.85
C HIS A 135 0.18 5.21 0.46
N CYS A 136 0.19 6.26 1.28
CA CYS A 136 -0.61 6.33 2.49
C CYS A 136 -1.58 7.52 2.44
N THR A 137 -2.78 7.35 2.99
CA THR A 137 -3.71 8.48 3.24
C THR A 137 -3.35 9.27 4.52
N CYS A 138 -2.29 8.87 5.22
CA CYS A 138 -1.75 9.58 6.37
C CYS A 138 -0.97 10.82 5.94
N MET A 139 -0.88 11.83 6.83
CA MET A 139 -0.18 13.10 6.54
C MET A 139 1.32 12.92 6.25
N ALA A 140 1.90 11.77 6.61
CA ALA A 140 3.29 11.45 6.32
C ALA A 140 3.54 11.02 4.87
N GLY A 141 2.49 10.72 4.08
CA GLY A 141 2.58 10.37 2.65
C GLY A 141 2.99 8.92 2.38
#